data_AF-A0A2V7M4D5-F1
#
_entry.id   AF-A0A2V7M4D5-F1
#
_cell.length_a   1.000
_cell.length_b   1.000
_cell.length_c   1.000
_cell.angle_alpha   90.00
_cell.angle_beta   90.00
_cell.angle_gamma   90.00
#
_symmetry.space_group_name_H-M   'P 1'
#
loop_
_entity.id
_entity.type
_entity.pdbx_description
1 polymer ?
#
loop_
_entity_poly.entity_id
_entity_poly.type
_entity_poly.pdbx_seq_one_letter_code
_entity_poly.pdbx_strand_id
1 'polypeptide(L)'
;MSRALLYALVAAAGNVLGALAVTRRAVLQLKVIEHFLAFGAGFMLSVAIIELLPEAFARSGGVAPLLVLAGYLAVHFTQHTLTPHFHFGEETHAISSVAGTSALIGLLLHTFFDGVAIASAFLVRPELGLMVFIAIFLHKLPEGVTISSIMMAGGRTRGGAVGAAALLGLATLVGVVMTDQVGFLVQHGLAISAGVAIYVAASNLVPELQGKHGWTMPAAFFAGAVVFFGTKTLVDRLS
;
A
#
# COMPACT_ATOMS: atom_id res chain seq x y z
N MET A 1 6.39 -19.76 1.43
CA MET A 1 5.32 -19.46 2.39
C MET A 1 5.79 -18.86 3.73
N SER A 2 6.61 -19.53 4.57
CA SER A 2 6.85 -19.10 5.97
C SER A 2 7.43 -17.68 6.13
N ARG A 3 8.35 -17.25 5.25
CA ARG A 3 8.91 -15.89 5.28
C ARG A 3 7.89 -14.84 4.86
N ALA A 4 7.22 -15.02 3.72
CA ALA A 4 6.22 -14.07 3.22
C ALA A 4 5.08 -13.82 4.23
N LEU A 5 4.58 -14.88 4.89
CA LEU A 5 3.57 -14.75 5.94
C LEU A 5 4.08 -13.95 7.15
N LEU A 6 5.32 -14.18 7.59
CA LEU A 6 5.91 -13.42 8.69
C LEU A 6 5.97 -11.92 8.36
N TYR A 7 6.49 -11.57 7.19
CA TYR A 7 6.56 -10.17 6.75
C TYR A 7 5.18 -9.54 6.58
N ALA A 8 4.21 -10.29 6.05
CA ALA A 8 2.84 -9.83 5.93
C ALA A 8 2.14 -9.65 7.27
N LEU A 9 2.44 -10.46 8.28
CA LEU A 9 1.97 -10.25 9.66
C LEU A 9 2.51 -8.94 10.24
N VAL A 10 3.78 -8.63 9.98
CA VAL A 10 4.38 -7.35 10.40
C VAL A 10 3.73 -6.17 9.66
N ALA A 11 3.48 -6.30 8.36
CA ALA A 11 2.76 -5.30 7.57
C ALA A 11 1.33 -5.07 8.07
N ALA A 12 0.57 -6.15 8.30
CA ALA A 12 -0.79 -6.12 8.83
C ALA A 12 -0.84 -5.53 10.25
N ALA A 13 0.16 -5.81 11.08
CA ALA A 13 0.29 -5.18 12.40
C ALA A 13 0.46 -3.66 12.27
N GLY A 14 1.13 -3.16 11.22
CA GLY A 14 1.24 -1.74 10.91
C GLY A 14 -0.12 -1.05 10.80
N ASN A 15 -1.10 -1.63 10.09
CA ASN A 15 -2.45 -1.09 9.99
C ASN A 15 -3.12 -0.98 11.36
N VAL A 16 -3.06 -2.06 12.15
CA VAL A 16 -3.68 -2.11 13.48
C VAL A 16 -3.01 -1.13 14.43
N LEU A 17 -1.68 -1.03 14.42
CA LEU A 17 -0.92 -0.07 15.22
C LEU A 17 -1.29 1.37 14.87
N GLY A 18 -1.42 1.69 13.58
CA GLY A 18 -1.90 2.99 13.11
C GLY A 18 -3.29 3.33 13.66
N ALA A 19 -4.23 2.38 13.60
CA ALA A 19 -5.57 2.57 14.14
C ALA A 19 -5.61 2.69 15.67
N LEU A 20 -4.77 1.93 16.38
CA LEU A 20 -4.62 2.04 17.83
C LEU A 20 -4.05 3.39 18.24
N ALA A 21 -3.10 3.95 17.47
CA ALA A 21 -2.57 5.28 17.71
C ALA A 21 -3.69 6.34 17.64
N VAL A 22 -4.58 6.25 16.64
CA VAL A 22 -5.75 7.14 16.51
C VAL A 22 -6.73 6.98 17.65
N THR A 23 -7.18 5.75 17.91
CA THR A 23 -8.23 5.48 18.90
C THR A 23 -7.79 5.73 20.35
N ARG A 24 -6.48 5.65 20.62
CA ARG A 24 -5.89 5.98 21.94
C ARG A 24 -5.40 7.43 22.05
N ARG A 25 -5.61 8.26 21.01
CA ARG A 25 -5.09 9.64 20.94
C ARG A 25 -3.56 9.73 21.10
N ALA A 26 -2.87 8.66 20.70
CA ALA A 26 -1.42 8.57 20.67
C ALA A 26 -0.86 8.80 19.25
N VAL A 27 -1.63 9.51 18.40
CA VAL A 27 -1.21 9.84 17.04
C VAL A 27 0.00 10.75 17.12
N LEU A 28 1.03 10.42 16.36
CA LEU A 28 2.10 11.37 16.04
C LEU A 28 1.48 12.60 15.37
N GLN A 29 2.20 13.72 15.36
CA GLN A 29 1.72 14.92 14.65
C GLN A 29 1.37 14.55 13.20
N LEU A 30 0.23 15.05 12.67
CA LEU A 30 -0.23 14.77 11.29
C LEU A 30 0.90 14.95 10.27
N LYS A 31 1.73 15.98 10.44
CA LYS A 31 2.94 16.22 9.65
C LYS A 31 3.86 14.99 9.56
N VAL A 32 4.09 14.28 10.67
CA VAL A 32 4.95 13.10 10.67
C VAL A 32 4.34 11.98 9.82
N ILE A 33 3.05 11.71 9.96
CA ILE A 33 2.34 10.70 9.15
C ILE A 33 2.42 11.06 7.65
N GLU A 34 2.18 12.32 7.33
CA GLU A 34 2.30 12.87 5.97
C GLU A 34 3.72 12.68 5.38
N HIS A 35 4.78 12.92 6.16
CA HIS A 35 6.17 12.70 5.70
C HIS A 35 6.49 11.22 5.51
N PHE A 36 6.01 10.33 6.40
CA PHE A 36 6.14 8.89 6.22
C PHE A 36 5.44 8.42 4.94
N LEU A 37 4.26 8.96 4.66
CA LEU A 37 3.49 8.66 3.46
C LEU A 37 4.23 9.12 2.19
N ALA A 38 4.73 10.36 2.16
CA ALA A 38 5.51 10.89 1.04
C ALA A 38 6.80 10.09 0.80
N PHE A 39 7.54 9.78 1.87
CA PHE A 39 8.73 8.92 1.81
C PHE A 39 8.39 7.52 1.28
N GLY A 40 7.33 6.90 1.79
CA GLY A 40 6.84 5.60 1.34
C GLY A 40 6.45 5.61 -0.14
N ALA A 41 5.83 6.68 -0.63
CA ALA A 41 5.46 6.83 -2.04
C ALA A 41 6.67 6.83 -2.97
N GLY A 42 7.74 7.56 -2.62
CA GLY A 42 8.98 7.58 -3.39
C GLY A 42 9.69 6.23 -3.41
N PHE A 43 9.75 5.57 -2.24
CA PHE A 43 10.32 4.23 -2.14
C PHE A 43 9.52 3.20 -2.95
N MET A 44 8.18 3.21 -2.82
CA MET A 44 7.29 2.27 -3.50
C MET A 44 7.27 2.46 -5.02
N LEU A 45 7.26 3.71 -5.50
CA LEU A 45 7.37 3.98 -6.94
C LEU A 45 8.70 3.45 -7.50
N SER A 46 9.78 3.63 -6.74
CA SER A 46 11.11 3.15 -7.13
C SER A 46 11.17 1.62 -7.19
N VAL A 47 10.67 0.93 -6.15
CA VAL A 47 10.54 -0.55 -6.16
C VAL A 47 9.67 -1.01 -7.33
N ALA A 48 8.55 -0.34 -7.59
CA ALA A 48 7.64 -0.73 -8.66
C ALA A 48 8.30 -0.64 -10.05
N ILE A 49 9.00 0.46 -10.34
CA ILE A 49 9.61 0.69 -11.65
C ILE A 49 10.91 -0.11 -11.83
N ILE A 50 11.78 -0.12 -10.82
CA ILE A 50 13.14 -0.65 -10.95
C ILE A 50 13.20 -2.16 -10.69
N GLU A 51 12.31 -2.70 -9.85
CA GLU A 51 12.36 -4.11 -9.44
C GLU A 51 11.14 -4.89 -9.93
N LEU A 52 9.92 -4.42 -9.63
CA LEU A 52 8.70 -5.17 -9.94
C LEU A 52 8.44 -5.27 -11.44
N LEU A 53 8.53 -4.17 -12.19
CA LEU A 53 8.27 -4.19 -13.63
C LEU A 53 9.25 -5.11 -14.38
N PRO A 54 10.60 -4.96 -14.26
CA PRO A 54 11.51 -5.85 -14.98
C PRO A 54 11.27 -7.33 -14.68
N GLU A 55 11.06 -7.66 -13.40
CA GLU A 55 10.82 -9.03 -12.97
C GLU A 55 9.46 -9.57 -13.44
N ALA A 56 8.42 -8.73 -13.43
CA ALA A 56 7.12 -9.08 -13.96
C ALA A 56 7.18 -9.42 -15.46
N PHE A 57 7.95 -8.64 -16.24
CA PHE A 57 8.14 -8.89 -17.66
C PHE A 57 8.95 -10.16 -17.92
N ALA A 58 9.97 -10.43 -17.10
CA ALA A 58 10.75 -11.67 -17.19
C ALA A 58 9.89 -12.92 -16.90
N ARG A 59 8.99 -12.86 -15.91
CA ARG A 59 8.17 -14.02 -15.47
C ARG A 59 6.88 -14.21 -16.26
N SER A 60 6.20 -13.11 -16.60
CA SER A 60 4.91 -13.15 -17.30
C SER A 60 5.03 -12.99 -18.81
N GLY A 61 6.22 -12.69 -19.33
CA GLY A 61 6.47 -12.56 -20.77
C GLY A 61 5.55 -11.53 -21.43
N GLY A 62 5.04 -11.84 -22.62
CA GLY A 62 4.24 -10.92 -23.44
C GLY A 62 2.91 -10.47 -22.82
N VAL A 63 2.37 -11.17 -21.82
CA VAL A 63 1.13 -10.75 -21.14
C VAL A 63 1.37 -9.78 -19.98
N ALA A 64 2.63 -9.59 -19.55
CA ALA A 64 2.97 -8.73 -18.41
C ALA A 64 2.41 -7.29 -18.53
N PRO A 65 2.54 -6.57 -19.66
CA PRO A 65 2.02 -5.20 -19.77
C PRO A 65 0.51 -5.11 -19.55
N LEU A 66 -0.25 -6.09 -20.06
CA LEU A 66 -1.70 -6.13 -19.89
C LEU A 66 -2.09 -6.39 -18.43
N LEU A 67 -1.33 -7.24 -17.73
CA LEU A 67 -1.57 -7.53 -16.31
C LEU A 67 -1.22 -6.35 -15.41
N VAL A 68 -0.13 -5.62 -15.72
CA VAL A 68 0.23 -4.36 -15.06
C VAL A 68 -0.89 -3.33 -15.26
N LEU A 69 -1.34 -3.15 -16.50
CA LEU A 69 -2.44 -2.23 -16.80
C LEU A 69 -3.73 -2.64 -16.08
N ALA A 70 -4.06 -3.94 -16.09
CA ALA A 70 -5.23 -4.46 -15.39
C ALA A 70 -5.16 -4.21 -13.88
N GLY A 71 -4.00 -4.40 -13.25
CA GLY A 71 -3.80 -4.09 -11.84
C GLY A 71 -4.00 -2.60 -11.53
N TYR A 72 -3.42 -1.72 -12.34
CA TYR A 72 -3.62 -0.27 -12.21
C TYR A 72 -5.09 0.12 -12.35
N LEU A 73 -5.76 -0.36 -13.41
CA LEU A 73 -7.16 -0.04 -13.70
C LEU A 73 -8.12 -0.63 -12.67
N ALA A 74 -7.83 -1.80 -12.10
CA ALA A 74 -8.67 -2.41 -11.06
C ALA A 74 -8.73 -1.52 -9.81
N VAL A 75 -7.60 -0.96 -9.39
CA VAL A 75 -7.56 -0.02 -8.26
C VAL A 75 -8.25 1.29 -8.63
N HIS A 76 -8.00 1.82 -9.82
CA HIS A 76 -8.68 3.02 -10.30
C HIS A 76 -10.21 2.88 -10.27
N PHE A 77 -10.72 1.80 -10.87
CA PHE A 77 -12.14 1.51 -10.95
C PHE A 77 -12.76 1.36 -9.56
N THR A 78 -12.10 0.62 -8.67
CA THR A 78 -12.64 0.42 -7.31
C THR A 78 -12.60 1.67 -6.45
N GLN A 79 -11.57 2.52 -6.59
CA GLN A 79 -11.39 3.72 -5.76
C GLN A 79 -12.03 5.00 -6.31
N HIS A 80 -12.33 5.07 -7.61
CA HIS A 80 -12.91 6.28 -8.22
C HIS A 80 -14.26 6.03 -8.89
N THR A 81 -14.52 4.83 -9.40
CA THR A 81 -15.78 4.54 -10.12
C THR A 81 -16.84 3.92 -9.20
N LEU A 82 -16.47 2.93 -8.38
CA LEU A 82 -17.40 2.28 -7.46
C LEU A 82 -17.61 3.05 -6.15
N THR A 83 -16.75 4.02 -5.86
CA THR A 83 -16.68 4.72 -4.58
C THR A 83 -16.61 6.25 -4.76
N PRO A 84 -17.63 6.88 -5.41
CA PRO A 84 -17.52 8.22 -6.00
C PRO A 84 -17.45 9.40 -5.01
N HIS A 85 -17.18 9.15 -3.73
CA HIS A 85 -17.20 10.18 -2.67
C HIS A 85 -15.87 10.26 -1.92
N PHE A 86 -14.76 9.89 -2.56
CA PHE A 86 -13.43 9.99 -1.95
C PHE A 86 -12.55 11.01 -2.68
N HIS A 87 -12.72 12.28 -2.34
CA HIS A 87 -11.74 13.32 -2.64
C HIS A 87 -10.85 13.53 -1.42
N PHE A 88 -9.55 13.23 -1.53
CA PHE A 88 -8.56 13.70 -0.57
C PHE A 88 -8.51 15.24 -0.68
N GLY A 89 -9.01 15.96 0.34
CA GLY A 89 -8.66 17.37 0.55
C GLY A 89 -9.69 18.47 0.27
N GLU A 90 -10.89 18.21 -0.27
CA GLU A 90 -11.85 19.29 -0.63
C GLU A 90 -13.24 19.23 0.03
N GLU A 91 -13.62 18.15 0.71
CA GLU A 91 -14.97 18.01 1.27
C GLU A 91 -15.10 18.66 2.67
N THR A 92 -15.66 19.87 2.73
CA THR A 92 -16.08 20.54 3.98
C THR A 92 -17.40 20.01 4.56
N HIS A 93 -17.97 18.94 3.99
CA HIS A 93 -19.19 18.31 4.49
C HIS A 93 -18.88 17.19 5.49
N ALA A 94 -19.81 16.98 6.43
CA ALA A 94 -19.72 15.90 7.41
C ALA A 94 -19.50 14.57 6.68
N ILE A 95 -18.34 13.93 6.89
CA ILE A 95 -18.02 12.63 6.32
C ILE A 95 -19.13 11.67 6.72
N SER A 96 -19.90 11.21 5.74
CA SER A 96 -20.99 10.27 6.00
C SER A 96 -20.42 8.88 6.32
N SER A 97 -21.18 8.07 7.06
CA SER A 97 -20.82 6.67 7.31
C SER A 97 -20.66 5.85 6.02
N VAL A 98 -21.32 6.29 4.94
CA VAL A 98 -21.22 5.76 3.58
C VAL A 98 -19.83 6.04 3.00
N ALA A 99 -19.31 7.26 3.13
CA ALA A 99 -17.97 7.63 2.66
C ALA A 99 -16.87 6.79 3.34
N GLY A 100 -16.99 6.52 4.64
CA GLY A 100 -16.04 5.65 5.34
C GLY A 100 -16.08 4.20 4.85
N THR A 101 -17.27 3.66 4.61
CA THR A 101 -17.43 2.28 4.09
C THR A 101 -16.90 2.16 2.66
N SER A 102 -17.16 3.18 1.84
CA SER A 102 -16.65 3.34 0.49
C SER A 102 -15.11 3.35 0.46
N ALA A 103 -14.48 4.15 1.32
CA ALA A 103 -13.02 4.18 1.47
C ALA A 103 -12.47 2.79 1.85
N LEU A 104 -13.07 2.11 2.83
CA LEU A 104 -12.64 0.77 3.23
C LEU A 104 -12.65 -0.23 2.07
N ILE A 105 -13.72 -0.25 1.27
CA ILE A 105 -13.84 -1.16 0.12
C ILE A 105 -12.72 -0.92 -0.89
N GLY A 106 -12.46 0.35 -1.23
CA GLY A 106 -11.37 0.71 -2.13
C GLY A 106 -9.98 0.30 -1.61
N LEU A 107 -9.73 0.49 -0.30
CA LEU A 107 -8.47 0.11 0.34
C LEU A 107 -8.31 -1.43 0.46
N LEU A 108 -9.41 -2.19 0.61
CA LEU A 108 -9.34 -3.65 0.71
C LEU A 108 -8.74 -4.29 -0.54
N LEU A 109 -9.10 -3.79 -1.75
CA LEU A 109 -8.59 -4.35 -2.99
C LEU A 109 -7.08 -4.15 -3.11
N HIS A 110 -6.56 -2.93 -2.92
CA HIS A 110 -5.11 -2.74 -3.01
C HIS A 110 -4.38 -3.48 -1.88
N THR A 111 -4.98 -3.59 -0.70
CA THR A 111 -4.32 -4.18 0.46
C THR A 111 -4.21 -5.69 0.31
N PHE A 112 -5.17 -6.30 -0.39
CA PHE A 112 -5.05 -7.67 -0.87
C PHE A 112 -3.86 -7.82 -1.81
N PHE A 113 -3.71 -6.94 -2.80
CA PHE A 113 -2.60 -7.00 -3.74
C PHE A 113 -1.24 -6.64 -3.14
N ASP A 114 -1.17 -5.90 -2.03
CA ASP A 114 0.07 -5.79 -1.24
C ASP A 114 0.53 -7.17 -0.73
N GLY A 115 -0.41 -7.98 -0.25
CA GLY A 115 -0.15 -9.36 0.14
C GLY A 115 0.34 -10.21 -1.03
N VAL A 116 -0.31 -10.07 -2.19
CA VAL A 116 0.12 -10.74 -3.42
C VAL A 116 1.53 -10.32 -3.81
N ALA A 117 1.85 -9.02 -3.74
CA ALA A 117 3.16 -8.49 -4.06
C ALA A 117 4.24 -9.09 -3.16
N ILE A 118 4.02 -9.11 -1.84
CA ILE A 118 4.97 -9.70 -0.87
C ILE A 118 5.20 -11.17 -1.21
N ALA A 119 4.14 -11.95 -1.40
CA ALA A 119 4.25 -13.38 -1.68
C ALA A 119 4.96 -13.65 -3.03
N SER A 120 4.49 -13.03 -4.11
CA SER A 120 5.09 -13.17 -5.45
C SER A 120 6.56 -12.75 -5.46
N ALA A 121 6.92 -11.68 -4.77
CA ALA A 121 8.30 -11.21 -4.66
C ALA A 121 9.21 -12.23 -3.95
N PHE A 122 8.75 -12.82 -2.85
CA PHE A 122 9.47 -13.91 -2.17
C PHE A 122 9.56 -15.20 -2.99
N LEU A 123 8.61 -15.46 -3.89
CA LEU A 123 8.67 -16.57 -4.85
C LEU A 123 9.69 -16.33 -5.97
N VAL A 124 10.03 -15.07 -6.25
CA VAL A 124 11.14 -14.73 -7.14
C VAL A 124 12.46 -14.93 -6.41
N ARG A 125 12.71 -14.10 -5.39
CA ARG A 125 13.94 -14.14 -4.58
C ARG A 125 13.76 -13.41 -3.24
N PRO A 126 14.46 -13.83 -2.17
CA PRO A 126 14.32 -13.24 -0.84
C PRO A 126 14.57 -11.73 -0.77
N GLU A 127 15.53 -11.25 -1.55
CA GLU A 127 15.96 -9.85 -1.59
C GLU A 127 14.85 -8.96 -2.14
N LEU A 128 14.20 -9.39 -3.23
CA LEU A 128 13.05 -8.70 -3.80
C LEU A 128 11.88 -8.71 -2.83
N GLY A 129 11.62 -9.85 -2.18
CA GLY A 129 10.61 -9.98 -1.12
C GLY A 129 10.81 -8.98 0.01
N LEU A 130 12.05 -8.79 0.47
CA LEU A 130 12.38 -7.81 1.50
C LEU A 130 12.17 -6.37 1.01
N MET A 131 12.61 -6.04 -0.21
CA MET A 131 12.44 -4.70 -0.79
C MET A 131 10.95 -4.33 -0.93
N VAL A 132 10.13 -5.27 -1.40
CA VAL A 132 8.68 -5.09 -1.55
C VAL A 132 7.98 -4.98 -0.19
N PHE A 133 8.38 -5.81 0.77
CA PHE A 133 7.88 -5.69 2.15
C PHE A 133 8.16 -4.29 2.73
N ILE A 134 9.39 -3.77 2.59
CA ILE A 134 9.74 -2.44 3.10
C ILE A 134 8.86 -1.37 2.44
N ALA A 135 8.71 -1.40 1.12
CA ALA A 135 7.86 -0.46 0.38
C ALA A 135 6.41 -0.44 0.91
N ILE A 136 5.85 -1.62 1.15
CA ILE A 136 4.49 -1.77 1.65
C ILE A 136 4.41 -1.32 3.10
N PHE A 137 5.31 -1.80 3.96
CA PHE A 137 5.31 -1.49 5.39
C PHE A 137 5.34 0.02 5.66
N LEU A 138 6.10 0.78 4.87
CA LEU A 138 6.24 2.23 5.02
C LEU A 138 4.90 2.99 4.97
N HIS A 139 3.89 2.46 4.28
CA HIS A 139 2.58 3.12 4.18
C HIS A 139 1.45 2.40 4.94
N LYS A 140 1.70 1.25 5.60
CA LYS A 140 0.68 0.51 6.37
C LYS A 140 0.25 1.22 7.66
N LEU A 141 1.19 1.81 8.39
CA LEU A 141 0.86 2.59 9.58
C LEU A 141 0.07 3.86 9.21
N PRO A 142 0.53 4.71 8.27
CA PRO A 142 -0.27 5.82 7.76
C PRO A 142 -1.67 5.42 7.28
N GLU A 143 -1.79 4.32 6.53
CA GLU A 143 -3.07 3.80 6.06
C GLU A 143 -4.01 3.41 7.22
N GLY A 144 -3.47 2.76 8.25
CA GLY A 144 -4.19 2.44 9.48
C GLY A 144 -4.69 3.68 10.22
N VAL A 145 -3.86 4.74 10.28
CA VAL A 145 -4.25 6.04 10.82
C VAL A 145 -5.40 6.63 9.99
N THR A 146 -5.24 6.70 8.67
CA THR A 146 -6.23 7.30 7.76
C THR A 146 -7.59 6.61 7.84
N ILE A 147 -7.65 5.28 7.69
CA ILE A 147 -8.95 4.57 7.69
C ILE A 147 -9.66 4.67 9.04
N SER A 148 -8.91 4.60 10.14
CA SER A 148 -9.50 4.72 11.47
C SER A 148 -10.00 6.13 11.76
N SER A 149 -9.28 7.16 11.32
CA SER A 149 -9.73 8.56 11.37
C SER A 149 -11.00 8.78 10.58
N ILE A 150 -11.09 8.26 9.35
CA ILE A 150 -12.28 8.34 8.50
C ILE A 150 -13.47 7.63 9.16
N MET A 151 -13.27 6.41 9.69
CA MET A 151 -14.32 5.66 10.36
C MET A 151 -14.87 6.42 11.58
N MET A 152 -13.99 7.00 12.39
CA MET A 152 -14.39 7.80 13.55
C MET A 152 -15.10 9.10 13.13
N ALA A 153 -14.61 9.79 12.09
CA ALA A 153 -15.25 10.98 11.56
C ALA A 153 -16.65 10.67 11.00
N GLY A 154 -16.84 9.50 10.39
CA GLY A 154 -18.12 8.96 9.95
C GLY A 154 -19.02 8.40 11.06
N GLY A 155 -18.70 8.66 12.34
CA GLY A 155 -19.53 8.29 13.50
C GLY A 155 -19.38 6.84 13.97
N ARG A 156 -18.42 6.06 13.45
CA ARG A 156 -18.16 4.70 13.95
C ARG A 156 -17.48 4.74 15.32
N THR A 157 -17.71 3.70 16.11
CA THR A 157 -17.05 3.52 17.41
C THR A 157 -15.54 3.26 17.22
N ARG A 158 -14.75 3.46 18.29
CA ARG A 158 -13.31 3.12 18.29
C ARG A 158 -13.06 1.66 17.90
N GLY A 159 -13.92 0.74 18.36
CA GLY A 159 -13.85 -0.67 17.98
C GLY A 159 -14.11 -0.88 16.48
N GLY A 160 -15.08 -0.17 15.90
CA GLY A 160 -15.33 -0.20 14.45
C GLY A 160 -14.15 0.33 13.63
N ALA A 161 -13.48 1.39 14.11
CA ALA A 161 -12.30 1.95 13.46
C ALA A 161 -11.10 1.00 13.48
N VAL A 162 -10.82 0.35 14.62
CA VAL A 162 -9.78 -0.70 14.71
C VAL A 162 -10.15 -1.91 13.86
N GLY A 163 -11.43 -2.30 13.86
CA GLY A 163 -11.93 -3.40 13.03
C GLY A 163 -11.72 -3.16 11.53
N ALA A 164 -11.95 -1.94 11.05
CA ALA A 164 -11.68 -1.57 9.65
C ALA A 164 -10.19 -1.72 9.30
N ALA A 165 -9.28 -1.24 10.15
CA ALA A 165 -7.84 -1.41 9.92
C ALA A 165 -7.39 -2.88 10.04
N ALA A 166 -8.01 -3.66 10.92
CA ALA A 166 -7.77 -5.09 11.01
C ALA A 166 -8.24 -5.85 9.77
N LEU A 167 -9.36 -5.42 9.14
CA LEU A 167 -9.81 -5.97 7.87
C LEU A 167 -8.83 -5.69 6.72
N LEU A 168 -8.20 -4.51 6.70
CA LEU A 168 -7.09 -4.24 5.77
C LEU A 168 -5.93 -5.20 6.03
N GLY A 169 -5.45 -5.31 7.27
CA GLY A 169 -4.38 -6.27 7.60
C GLY A 169 -4.73 -7.71 7.22
N LEU A 170 -5.98 -8.13 7.44
CA LEU A 170 -6.48 -9.45 7.00
C LEU A 170 -6.44 -9.60 5.48
N ALA A 171 -6.81 -8.57 4.71
CA ALA A 171 -6.73 -8.60 3.26
C ALA A 171 -5.30 -8.87 2.76
N THR A 172 -4.27 -8.26 3.37
CA THR A 172 -2.86 -8.58 3.08
C THR A 172 -2.54 -10.04 3.35
N LEU A 173 -2.96 -10.58 4.50
CA LEU A 173 -2.72 -12.00 4.81
C LEU A 173 -3.42 -12.93 3.82
N VAL A 174 -4.66 -12.62 3.45
CA VAL A 174 -5.42 -13.36 2.43
C VAL A 174 -4.70 -13.29 1.09
N GLY A 175 -4.18 -12.14 0.67
CA GLY A 175 -3.38 -11.99 -0.55
C GLY A 175 -2.16 -12.91 -0.58
N VAL A 176 -1.43 -13.01 0.52
CA VAL A 176 -0.28 -13.93 0.64
C VAL A 176 -0.72 -15.39 0.50
N VAL A 177 -1.74 -15.81 1.24
CA VAL A 177 -2.23 -17.19 1.24
C VAL A 177 -2.78 -17.57 -0.13
N MET A 178 -3.55 -16.69 -0.77
CA MET A 178 -4.12 -16.93 -2.10
C MET A 178 -3.06 -17.01 -3.18
N THR A 179 -1.95 -16.28 -3.04
CA THR A 179 -0.87 -16.32 -4.03
C THR A 179 -0.28 -17.72 -4.17
N ASP A 180 -0.09 -18.43 -3.06
CA ASP A 180 0.46 -19.79 -3.08
C ASP A 180 -0.58 -20.84 -3.54
N GLN A 181 -1.88 -20.56 -3.38
CA GLN A 181 -2.97 -21.50 -3.73
C GLN A 181 -3.45 -21.36 -5.18
N VAL A 182 -3.27 -20.20 -5.79
CA VAL A 182 -3.76 -19.90 -7.14
C VAL A 182 -2.59 -19.83 -8.09
N GLY A 183 -2.42 -20.84 -8.95
CA GLY A 183 -1.29 -20.93 -9.89
C GLY A 183 -1.15 -19.70 -10.80
N PHE A 184 -2.26 -19.06 -11.16
CA PHE A 184 -2.24 -17.78 -11.87
C PHE A 184 -1.52 -16.68 -11.08
N LEU A 185 -1.74 -16.56 -9.76
CA LEU A 185 -1.06 -15.57 -8.91
C LEU A 185 0.42 -15.93 -8.66
N VAL A 186 0.77 -17.21 -8.60
CA VAL A 186 2.19 -17.66 -8.55
C VAL A 186 2.98 -17.14 -9.75
N GLN A 187 2.37 -17.18 -10.95
CA GLN A 187 3.03 -16.77 -12.18
C GLN A 187 2.90 -15.27 -12.47
N HIS A 188 1.71 -14.71 -12.24
CA HIS A 188 1.31 -13.39 -12.73
C HIS A 188 1.01 -12.37 -11.61
N GLY A 189 1.01 -12.81 -10.35
CA GLY A 189 0.70 -11.95 -9.20
C GLY A 189 1.63 -10.74 -9.11
N LEU A 190 2.92 -10.90 -9.43
CA LEU A 190 3.88 -9.80 -9.45
C LEU A 190 3.54 -8.73 -10.48
N ALA A 191 3.08 -9.11 -11.68
CA ALA A 191 2.73 -8.17 -12.73
C ALA A 191 1.51 -7.34 -12.36
N ILE A 192 0.47 -7.99 -11.84
CA ILE A 192 -0.74 -7.30 -11.36
C ILE A 192 -0.38 -6.36 -10.22
N SER A 193 0.41 -6.84 -9.26
CA SER A 193 0.83 -6.07 -8.10
C SER A 193 1.73 -4.87 -8.46
N ALA A 194 2.54 -4.97 -9.52
CA ALA A 194 3.32 -3.84 -10.02
C ALA A 194 2.40 -2.71 -10.49
N GLY A 195 1.33 -3.04 -11.22
CA GLY A 195 0.30 -2.08 -11.63
C GLY A 195 -0.41 -1.42 -10.46
N VAL A 196 -0.78 -2.23 -9.47
CA VAL A 196 -1.38 -1.75 -8.20
C VAL A 196 -0.42 -0.82 -7.47
N ALA A 197 0.84 -1.20 -7.29
CA ALA A 197 1.85 -0.41 -6.59
C ALA A 197 2.11 0.93 -7.29
N ILE A 198 2.14 0.95 -8.63
CA ILE A 198 2.24 2.20 -9.43
C ILE A 198 1.01 3.07 -9.17
N TYR A 199 -0.20 2.50 -9.21
CA TYR A 199 -1.42 3.25 -8.93
C TYR A 199 -1.38 3.87 -7.53
N VAL A 200 -1.08 3.07 -6.50
CA VAL A 200 -1.03 3.57 -5.13
C VAL A 200 0.02 4.67 -5.02
N ALA A 201 1.24 4.46 -5.51
CA ALA A 201 2.30 5.44 -5.38
C ALA A 201 2.00 6.74 -6.15
N ALA A 202 1.65 6.64 -7.43
CA ALA A 202 1.53 7.78 -8.32
C ALA A 202 0.15 8.47 -8.28
N SER A 203 -0.92 7.72 -8.00
CA SER A 203 -2.30 8.23 -8.11
C SER A 203 -2.99 8.40 -6.75
N ASN A 204 -2.54 7.69 -5.70
CA ASN A 204 -3.04 7.93 -4.35
C ASN A 204 -2.09 8.82 -3.54
N LEU A 205 -0.79 8.49 -3.50
CA LEU A 205 0.13 9.13 -2.55
C LEU A 205 0.77 10.43 -3.08
N VAL A 206 1.16 10.47 -4.36
CA VAL A 206 1.78 11.67 -4.98
C VAL A 206 0.83 12.87 -5.07
N PRO A 207 -0.48 12.73 -5.33
CA PRO A 207 -1.37 13.89 -5.31
C PRO A 207 -1.49 14.53 -3.91
N GLU A 208 -1.49 13.71 -2.84
CA GLU A 208 -1.60 14.19 -1.45
C GLU A 208 -0.41 15.07 -1.05
N LEU A 209 0.80 14.77 -1.52
CA LEU A 209 1.98 15.62 -1.28
C LEU A 209 2.00 16.89 -2.14
N GLN A 210 1.40 16.85 -3.34
CA GLN A 210 1.33 18.00 -4.24
C GLN A 210 0.32 19.05 -3.77
N GLY A 211 -0.72 18.62 -3.04
CA GLY A 211 -1.70 19.52 -2.42
C GLY A 211 -1.14 20.34 -1.24
N LYS A 212 0.10 20.10 -0.80
CA LYS A 212 0.72 20.79 0.35
C LYS A 212 1.74 21.83 -0.14
N HIS A 213 1.76 23.00 0.51
CA HIS A 213 2.76 24.03 0.25
C HIS A 213 4.09 23.72 0.95
N GLY A 214 5.21 23.94 0.25
CA GLY A 214 6.58 23.83 0.77
C GLY A 214 7.39 22.70 0.14
N TRP A 215 8.67 22.61 0.50
CA TRP A 215 9.64 21.69 -0.12
C TRP A 215 9.85 20.39 0.66
N THR A 216 9.36 20.29 1.90
CA THR A 216 9.66 19.16 2.80
C THR A 216 8.99 17.87 2.34
N MET A 217 7.77 17.94 1.79
CA MET A 217 7.03 16.78 1.29
C MET A 217 7.64 16.21 0.00
N PRO A 218 7.96 17.02 -1.03
CA PRO A 218 8.77 16.57 -2.16
C PRO A 218 10.14 16.02 -1.73
N ALA A 219 10.81 16.67 -0.77
CA ALA A 219 12.10 16.19 -0.28
C ALA A 219 11.98 14.81 0.38
N ALA A 220 10.94 14.56 1.17
CA ALA A 220 10.66 13.25 1.75
C ALA A 220 10.43 12.19 0.66
N PHE A 221 9.67 12.52 -0.39
CA PHE A 221 9.47 11.64 -1.55
C PHE A 221 10.78 11.29 -2.26
N PHE A 222 11.59 12.28 -2.62
CA PHE A 222 12.89 12.03 -3.25
C PHE A 222 13.85 11.29 -2.31
N ALA A 223 13.82 11.57 -1.01
CA ALA A 223 14.58 10.82 -0.02
C ALA A 223 14.16 9.35 0.01
N GLY A 224 12.87 9.04 -0.10
CA GLY A 224 12.35 7.67 -0.23
C GLY A 224 12.94 6.94 -1.44
N ALA A 225 12.97 7.61 -2.60
CA ALA A 225 13.56 7.06 -3.81
C ALA A 225 15.08 6.85 -3.69
N VAL A 226 15.81 7.79 -3.09
CA VAL A 226 17.25 7.66 -2.85
C VAL A 226 17.55 6.53 -1.87
N VAL A 227 16.78 6.43 -0.77
CA VAL A 227 16.94 5.36 0.22
C VAL A 227 16.63 4.00 -0.39
N PHE A 228 15.69 3.90 -1.34
CA PHE A 228 15.49 2.66 -2.10
C PHE A 228 16.80 2.16 -2.75
N PHE A 229 17.56 3.02 -3.43
CA PHE A 229 18.83 2.62 -4.04
C PHE A 229 19.89 2.23 -3.01
N GLY A 230 19.93 2.92 -1.87
CA GLY A 230 20.79 2.58 -0.75
C GLY A 230 20.46 1.20 -0.16
N THR A 231 19.18 0.94 0.10
CA THR A 231 18.68 -0.34 0.59
C THR A 231 18.95 -1.45 -0.42
N LYS A 232 18.69 -1.22 -1.71
CA LYS A 232 18.99 -2.17 -2.78
C LYS A 232 20.46 -2.57 -2.77
N THR A 233 21.36 -1.58 -2.79
CA THR A 233 22.81 -1.82 -2.81
C THR A 233 23.28 -2.60 -1.57
N LEU A 234 22.69 -2.31 -0.40
CA LEU A 234 23.00 -3.02 0.83
C LEU A 234 22.51 -4.48 0.78
N VAL A 235 21.27 -4.70 0.35
CA VAL A 235 20.68 -6.04 0.23
C VAL A 235 21.46 -6.89 -0.77
N ASP A 236 21.78 -6.35 -1.96
CA ASP A 236 22.54 -7.04 -3.01
C ASP A 236 23.98 -7.38 -2.56
N ARG A 237 24.54 -6.69 -1.56
CA ARG A 237 25.87 -7.02 -0.98
C ARG A 237 25.84 -8.08 0.10
N LEU A 238 24.68 -8.31 0.72
CA LEU A 238 24.51 -9.25 1.83
C LEU A 238 23.94 -10.61 1.38
N SER A 239 23.43 -10.69 0.15
CA SER A 239 22.98 -11.91 -0.53
C SER A 239 24.11 -12.62 -1.25
#